data_AF-G5BK33-F1
#
_entry.id   AF-G5BK33-F1
#
_cell.length_a   1.000
_cell.length_b   1.000
_cell.length_c   1.000
_cell.angle_alpha   90.00
_cell.angle_beta   90.00
_cell.angle_gamma   90.00
#
_symmetry.space_group_name_H-M   'P 1'
#
loop_
_entity.id
_entity.type
_entity.pdbx_description
1 polymer ?
#
loop_
_entity_poly.entity_id
_entity_poly.type
_entity_poly.pdbx_seq_one_letter_code
_entity_poly.pdbx_strand_id
1 'polypeptide(L)'
;MKGGNSMFSLEIMAQEKEDVRDYNLTEDQKAIKAKYPPVIQKYEYLDHTADVQLHAWGETLEEAFKLCAMAMFAYMTDTGTIEPLQAVEVEAQGDDLQSLLFYFLDEWLYKFSADEFFIPWEVKVLSIDQRNFKLCSIG
;
A
#
# COMPACT_ATOMS: atom_id res chain seq x y z
N MET A 1 29.29 59.05 9.98
CA MET A 1 29.07 57.58 9.97
C MET A 1 28.01 57.23 11.00
N LYS A 2 26.76 57.05 10.58
CA LYS A 2 25.75 56.27 11.32
C LYS A 2 25.07 55.41 10.27
N GLY A 3 25.56 54.19 10.13
CA GLY A 3 25.01 53.21 9.20
C GLY A 3 23.67 52.73 9.73
N GLY A 4 22.64 52.86 8.91
CA GLY A 4 21.41 52.12 9.10
C GLY A 4 21.68 50.63 8.93
N ASN A 5 20.96 49.82 9.71
CA ASN A 5 20.67 48.46 9.29
C ASN A 5 19.17 48.25 9.54
N SER A 6 18.41 48.38 8.45
CA SER A 6 17.01 48.03 8.40
C SER A 6 16.86 46.51 8.57
N MET A 7 15.81 46.11 9.28
CA MET A 7 14.87 45.08 8.83
C MET A 7 15.52 43.78 8.32
N PHE A 8 15.65 42.73 9.13
CA PHE A 8 15.60 41.31 8.71
C PHE A 8 15.79 40.36 9.90
N SER A 9 14.75 40.23 10.74
CA SER A 9 14.60 39.16 11.75
C SER A 9 13.34 39.49 12.52
N LEU A 10 12.22 38.78 12.46
CA LEU A 10 12.03 37.35 12.34
C LEU A 10 10.58 37.11 11.85
N GLU A 11 10.21 37.69 10.69
CA GLU A 11 9.01 37.29 9.96
C GLU A 11 9.36 36.16 8.99
N ILE A 12 9.95 35.08 9.51
CA ILE A 12 9.92 33.80 8.78
C ILE A 12 8.66 33.10 9.25
N MET A 13 7.59 33.49 8.58
CA MET A 13 6.56 32.62 8.04
C MET A 13 6.14 31.49 8.99
N ALA A 14 4.98 31.70 9.61
CA ALA A 14 4.08 30.62 9.95
C ALA A 14 3.78 29.82 8.67
N GLN A 15 4.64 28.87 8.35
CA GLN A 15 4.39 27.87 7.33
C GLN A 15 3.56 26.79 8.04
N GLU A 16 2.40 26.49 7.48
CA GLU A 16 1.47 25.48 7.99
C GLU A 16 2.23 24.17 8.23
N LYS A 17 2.06 23.63 9.45
CA LYS A 17 2.84 22.54 10.06
C LYS A 17 2.61 21.15 9.45
N GLU A 18 2.13 21.05 8.22
CA GLU A 18 1.59 19.76 7.74
C GLU A 18 2.67 18.76 7.29
N ASP A 19 3.89 19.20 6.94
CA ASP A 19 4.90 18.31 6.33
C ASP A 19 6.27 18.23 7.05
N VAL A 20 6.31 18.59 8.34
CA VAL A 20 7.53 18.42 9.14
C VAL A 20 7.54 17.04 9.74
N ARG A 21 8.45 16.17 9.27
CA ARG A 21 8.68 14.85 9.85
C ARG A 21 9.07 14.97 11.32
N ASP A 22 8.15 14.60 12.21
CA ASP A 22 8.35 14.59 13.65
C ASP A 22 8.77 13.20 14.14
N TYR A 23 9.63 13.19 15.16
CA TYR A 23 10.17 11.97 15.73
C TYR A 23 9.78 11.89 17.20
N ASN A 24 9.36 10.73 17.66
CA ASN A 24 9.12 10.48 19.08
C ASN A 24 10.45 10.45 19.85
N LEU A 25 10.88 11.63 20.31
CA LEU A 25 12.12 11.81 21.08
C LEU A 25 11.91 11.53 22.57
N THR A 26 12.88 10.88 23.20
CA THR A 26 12.98 10.78 24.66
C THR A 26 13.37 12.13 25.28
N GLU A 27 13.18 12.28 26.60
CA GLU A 27 13.54 13.51 27.31
C GLU A 27 15.04 13.84 27.20
N ASP A 28 15.91 12.83 27.29
CA ASP A 28 17.36 13.02 27.11
C ASP A 28 17.70 13.52 25.70
N GLN A 29 17.02 12.99 24.67
CA GLN A 29 17.21 13.43 23.28
C GLN A 29 16.72 14.86 23.05
N LYS A 30 15.59 15.25 23.67
CA LYS A 30 15.11 16.64 23.67
C LYS A 30 16.13 17.57 24.33
N ALA A 31 16.70 17.16 25.47
CA ALA A 31 17.71 17.93 26.19
C ALA A 31 19.02 18.09 25.37
N ILE A 32 19.43 17.05 24.65
CA ILE A 32 20.56 17.12 23.71
C ILE A 32 20.25 18.06 22.55
N LYS A 33 19.07 17.95 21.92
CA LYS A 33 18.67 18.83 20.80
C LYS A 33 18.65 20.31 21.23
N ALA A 34 18.18 20.60 22.44
CA ALA A 34 18.12 21.95 23.00
C ALA A 34 19.51 22.54 23.33
N LYS A 35 20.54 21.72 23.47
CA LYS A 35 21.92 22.19 23.72
C LYS A 35 22.56 22.87 22.52
N TYR A 36 22.03 22.67 21.31
CA TYR A 36 22.62 23.17 20.07
C TYR A 36 21.66 24.15 19.36
N PRO A 37 22.19 25.11 18.57
CA PRO A 37 21.36 25.97 17.74
C PRO A 37 20.46 25.15 16.80
N PRO A 38 19.21 25.60 16.55
CA PRO A 38 18.32 24.89 15.64
C PRO A 38 18.85 24.92 14.21
N VAL A 39 18.71 23.80 13.51
CA VAL A 39 19.05 23.69 12.10
C VAL A 39 17.94 24.35 11.27
N ILE A 40 18.32 25.25 10.36
CA ILE A 40 17.38 25.81 9.37
C ILE A 40 17.13 24.74 8.30
N GLN A 41 15.94 24.13 8.31
CA GLN A 41 15.54 23.15 7.30
C GLN A 41 15.06 23.89 6.04
N LYS A 42 15.67 23.56 4.89
CA LYS A 42 15.32 24.09 3.56
C LYS A 42 15.10 22.95 2.56
N TYR A 43 14.29 21.99 2.98
CA TYR A 43 13.88 20.83 2.18
C TYR A 43 12.49 20.40 2.62
N GLU A 44 11.79 19.67 1.75
CA GLU A 44 10.47 19.09 1.99
C GLU A 44 10.45 17.63 1.51
N TYR A 45 9.52 16.84 2.05
CA TYR A 45 9.24 15.49 1.54
C TYR A 45 8.11 15.60 0.52
N LEU A 46 8.25 14.87 -0.58
CA LEU A 46 7.22 14.75 -1.62
C LEU A 46 6.69 13.32 -1.61
N ASP A 47 5.79 13.01 -2.56
CA ASP A 47 5.10 11.71 -2.66
C ASP A 47 6.01 10.49 -2.41
N HIS A 48 5.59 9.65 -1.46
CA HIS A 48 6.28 8.40 -1.14
C HIS A 48 5.50 7.21 -1.70
N THR A 49 6.14 6.45 -2.58
CA THR A 49 5.64 5.18 -3.10
C THR A 49 6.35 4.01 -2.42
N ALA A 50 5.61 2.92 -2.20
CA ALA A 50 6.16 1.65 -1.76
C ALA A 50 5.45 0.50 -2.50
N ASP A 51 6.21 -0.53 -2.85
CA ASP A 51 5.73 -1.70 -3.55
C ASP A 51 6.36 -2.99 -2.98
N VAL A 52 5.74 -4.12 -3.29
CA VAL A 52 6.23 -5.46 -2.96
C VAL A 52 6.00 -6.40 -4.14
N GLN A 53 6.97 -7.27 -4.41
CA GLN A 53 6.82 -8.31 -5.41
C GLN A 53 6.22 -9.58 -4.77
N LEU A 54 5.10 -10.04 -5.31
CA LEU A 54 4.51 -11.33 -4.95
C LEU A 54 5.07 -12.42 -5.87
N HIS A 55 5.59 -13.50 -5.28
CA HIS A 55 6.02 -14.68 -6.00
C HIS A 55 5.23 -15.90 -5.51
N ALA A 56 4.38 -16.44 -6.37
CA ALA A 56 3.53 -17.59 -6.10
C ALA A 56 3.74 -18.66 -7.19
N TRP A 57 3.55 -19.92 -6.82
CA TRP A 57 3.72 -21.08 -7.70
C TRP A 57 2.73 -22.18 -7.31
N GLY A 58 2.43 -23.08 -8.24
CA GLY A 58 1.54 -24.22 -8.03
C GLY A 58 1.79 -25.31 -9.06
N GLU A 59 1.19 -26.48 -8.88
CA GLU A 59 1.24 -27.60 -9.83
C GLU A 59 0.46 -27.28 -11.11
N THR A 60 -0.55 -26.40 -11.02
CA THR A 60 -1.32 -25.89 -12.15
C THR A 60 -1.31 -24.37 -12.22
N LEU A 61 -1.71 -23.83 -13.37
CA LEU A 61 -1.83 -22.39 -13.57
C LEU A 61 -2.89 -21.79 -12.64
N GLU A 62 -4.00 -22.51 -12.43
CA GLU A 62 -5.08 -22.15 -11.50
C GLU A 62 -4.56 -22.03 -10.07
N GLU A 63 -3.71 -22.99 -9.64
CA GLU A 63 -3.12 -22.95 -8.30
C GLU A 63 -2.15 -21.79 -8.14
N ALA A 64 -1.32 -21.50 -9.16
CA ALA A 64 -0.43 -20.35 -9.13
C ALA A 64 -1.20 -19.02 -9.05
N PHE A 65 -2.31 -18.87 -9.80
CA PHE A 65 -3.18 -17.69 -9.76
C PHE A 65 -3.84 -17.55 -8.38
N LYS A 66 -4.46 -18.63 -7.88
CA LYS A 66 -5.02 -18.69 -6.53
C LYS A 66 -4.01 -18.21 -5.48
N LEU A 67 -2.80 -18.77 -5.50
CA LEU A 67 -1.79 -18.49 -4.48
C LEU A 67 -1.25 -17.06 -4.60
N CYS A 68 -1.26 -16.47 -5.79
CA CYS A 68 -0.95 -15.06 -5.98
C CYS A 68 -2.00 -14.15 -5.29
N ALA A 69 -3.29 -14.44 -5.45
CA ALA A 69 -4.35 -13.74 -4.72
C ALA A 69 -4.25 -13.94 -3.21
N MET A 70 -3.98 -15.17 -2.76
CA MET A 70 -3.77 -15.45 -1.33
C MET A 70 -2.57 -14.69 -0.77
N ALA A 71 -1.47 -14.56 -1.53
CA ALA A 71 -0.30 -13.78 -1.13
C ALA A 71 -0.62 -12.28 -0.98
N MET A 72 -1.46 -11.74 -1.86
CA MET A 72 -1.94 -10.35 -1.75
C MET A 72 -2.72 -10.13 -0.45
N PHE A 73 -3.67 -11.00 -0.11
CA PHE A 73 -4.44 -10.88 1.13
C PHE A 73 -3.62 -11.17 2.39
N ALA A 74 -2.68 -12.11 2.32
CA ALA A 74 -1.76 -12.41 3.41
C ALA A 74 -0.83 -11.23 3.75
N TYR A 75 -0.60 -10.31 2.79
CA TYR A 75 0.12 -9.06 3.05
C TYR A 75 -0.71 -8.06 3.87
N MET A 76 -2.05 -8.15 3.80
CA MET A 76 -2.96 -7.28 4.53
C MET A 76 -3.22 -7.77 5.97
N THR A 77 -3.42 -9.08 6.15
CA THR A 77 -3.71 -9.71 7.45
C THR A 77 -3.38 -11.20 7.45
N ASP A 78 -3.33 -11.83 8.63
CA ASP A 78 -3.25 -13.29 8.74
C ASP A 78 -4.59 -13.93 8.30
N THR A 79 -4.62 -14.46 7.08
CA THR A 79 -5.82 -15.07 6.49
C THR A 79 -6.31 -16.30 7.25
N GLY A 80 -5.45 -16.96 8.04
CA GLY A 80 -5.83 -18.10 8.87
C GLY A 80 -6.79 -17.75 10.01
N THR A 81 -6.92 -16.46 10.34
CA THR A 81 -7.84 -15.95 11.36
C THR A 81 -9.23 -15.60 10.83
N ILE A 82 -9.43 -15.66 9.52
CA ILE A 82 -10.68 -15.29 8.86
C ILE A 82 -11.67 -16.46 8.95
N GLU A 83 -12.90 -16.17 9.37
CA GLU A 83 -13.98 -17.15 9.40
C GLU A 83 -14.69 -17.21 8.03
N PRO A 84 -14.88 -18.40 7.42
CA PRO A 84 -15.52 -18.54 6.11
C PRO A 84 -17.05 -18.47 6.22
N LEU A 85 -17.58 -17.27 6.48
CA LEU A 85 -19.01 -17.03 6.74
C LEU A 85 -19.82 -16.72 5.47
N GLN A 86 -19.15 -16.30 4.39
CA GLN A 86 -19.76 -15.97 3.11
C GLN A 86 -18.81 -16.36 1.97
N ALA A 87 -19.33 -16.40 0.75
CA ALA A 87 -18.57 -16.70 -0.45
C ALA A 87 -18.86 -15.67 -1.54
N VAL A 88 -17.80 -15.20 -2.21
CA VAL A 88 -17.87 -14.22 -3.29
C VAL A 88 -17.28 -14.82 -4.54
N GLU A 89 -18.00 -14.69 -5.65
CA GLU A 89 -17.52 -15.08 -6.98
C GLU A 89 -16.87 -13.87 -7.68
N VAL A 90 -15.77 -14.13 -8.36
CA VAL A 90 -15.04 -13.16 -9.19
C VAL A 90 -14.77 -13.78 -10.55
N GLU A 91 -15.21 -13.09 -11.59
CA GLU A 91 -14.90 -13.38 -12.98
C GLU A 91 -13.98 -12.29 -13.53
N ALA A 92 -12.97 -12.69 -14.30
CA ALA A 92 -12.05 -11.77 -14.94
C ALA A 92 -11.78 -12.18 -16.39
N GLN A 93 -11.54 -11.20 -17.24
CA GLN A 93 -11.16 -11.41 -18.63
C GLN A 93 -9.99 -10.49 -19.00
N GLY A 94 -9.01 -11.04 -19.71
CA GLY A 94 -7.86 -10.30 -20.24
C GLY A 94 -7.68 -10.49 -21.75
N ASP A 95 -6.62 -9.89 -22.28
CA ASP A 95 -6.18 -10.05 -23.68
C ASP A 95 -5.05 -11.11 -23.81
N ASP A 96 -4.42 -11.44 -22.68
CA ASP A 96 -3.38 -12.45 -22.51
C ASP A 96 -3.34 -12.94 -21.04
N LEU A 97 -2.40 -13.85 -20.70
CA LEU A 97 -2.27 -14.34 -19.33
C LEU A 97 -1.83 -13.28 -18.32
N GLN A 98 -1.10 -12.25 -18.75
CA GLN A 98 -0.56 -11.22 -17.85
C GLN A 98 -1.67 -10.24 -17.45
N SER A 99 -2.42 -9.76 -18.43
CA SER A 99 -3.63 -8.95 -18.23
C SER A 99 -4.72 -9.73 -17.50
N LEU A 100 -4.87 -11.04 -17.76
CA LEU A 100 -5.80 -11.88 -17.00
C LEU A 100 -5.44 -11.93 -15.51
N LEU A 101 -4.15 -12.12 -15.17
CA LEU A 101 -3.69 -12.10 -13.78
C LEU A 101 -3.90 -10.72 -13.15
N PHE A 102 -3.61 -9.65 -13.90
CA PHE A 102 -3.81 -8.28 -13.44
C PHE A 102 -5.29 -8.03 -13.08
N TYR A 103 -6.22 -8.26 -14.01
CA TYR A 103 -7.65 -8.04 -13.76
C TYR A 103 -8.21 -8.98 -12.70
N PHE A 104 -7.72 -10.22 -12.61
CA PHE A 104 -8.10 -11.13 -11.54
C PHE A 104 -7.73 -10.60 -10.15
N LEU A 105 -6.49 -10.11 -9.97
CA LEU A 105 -6.06 -9.53 -8.70
C LEU A 105 -6.76 -8.20 -8.41
N ASP A 106 -6.98 -7.37 -9.45
CA ASP A 106 -7.66 -6.08 -9.34
C ASP A 106 -9.12 -6.25 -8.89
N GLU A 107 -9.85 -7.20 -9.45
CA GLU A 107 -11.23 -7.51 -9.03
C GLU A 107 -11.30 -8.02 -7.59
N TRP A 108 -10.38 -8.91 -7.18
CA TRP A 108 -10.28 -9.34 -5.79
C TRP A 108 -9.96 -8.17 -4.84
N LEU A 109 -9.02 -7.31 -5.23
CA LEU A 109 -8.67 -6.12 -4.48
C LEU A 109 -9.84 -5.12 -4.41
N TYR A 110 -10.64 -5.02 -5.48
CA TYR A 110 -11.84 -4.21 -5.52
C TYR A 110 -12.91 -4.70 -4.53
N LYS A 111 -13.12 -6.03 -4.44
CA LYS A 111 -14.02 -6.63 -3.44
C LYS A 111 -13.61 -6.30 -2.01
N PHE A 112 -12.31 -6.19 -1.76
CA PHE A 112 -11.77 -5.68 -0.50
C PHE A 112 -11.86 -4.16 -0.35
N SER A 113 -11.71 -3.38 -1.42
CA SER A 113 -11.50 -1.94 -1.29
C SER A 113 -12.77 -1.09 -1.41
N ALA A 114 -13.79 -1.56 -2.15
CA ALA A 114 -14.90 -0.73 -2.58
C ALA A 114 -16.30 -1.29 -2.28
N ASP A 115 -16.42 -2.60 -2.08
CA ASP A 115 -17.72 -3.27 -1.93
C ASP A 115 -18.02 -3.57 -0.45
N GLU A 116 -17.67 -4.77 0.02
CA GLU A 116 -18.02 -5.26 1.37
C GLU A 116 -16.84 -5.30 2.34
N PHE A 117 -15.69 -4.75 1.94
CA PHE A 117 -14.40 -5.00 2.62
C PHE A 117 -14.11 -6.49 2.78
N PHE A 118 -14.49 -7.27 1.77
CA PHE A 118 -14.39 -8.72 1.79
C PHE A 118 -12.92 -9.16 1.78
N ILE A 119 -12.55 -10.01 2.74
CA ILE A 119 -11.26 -10.71 2.74
C ILE A 119 -11.56 -12.21 2.71
N PRO A 120 -11.13 -12.94 1.68
CA PRO A 120 -11.35 -14.37 1.60
C PRO A 120 -10.47 -15.12 2.61
N TRP A 121 -11.02 -16.15 3.23
CA TRP A 121 -10.23 -17.14 3.97
C TRP A 121 -9.38 -17.98 3.00
N GLU A 122 -9.95 -18.34 1.85
CA GLU A 122 -9.28 -19.08 0.79
C GLU A 122 -9.90 -18.70 -0.56
N VAL A 123 -9.08 -18.28 -1.53
CA VAL A 123 -9.50 -18.16 -2.93
C VAL A 123 -9.33 -19.51 -3.64
N LYS A 124 -10.24 -19.85 -4.55
CA LYS A 124 -10.15 -20.98 -5.47
C LYS A 124 -10.43 -20.52 -6.88
N VAL A 125 -9.50 -20.80 -7.78
CA VAL A 125 -9.71 -20.62 -9.21
C VAL A 125 -10.40 -21.87 -9.75
N LEU A 126 -11.63 -21.71 -10.25
CA LEU A 126 -12.47 -22.80 -10.73
C LEU A 126 -12.11 -23.22 -12.16
N SER A 127 -11.79 -22.24 -13.01
CA SER A 127 -11.31 -22.51 -14.37
C SER A 127 -10.54 -21.33 -14.94
N ILE A 128 -9.58 -21.64 -15.82
CA ILE A 128 -8.90 -20.67 -16.70
C ILE A 128 -9.04 -21.15 -18.14
N ASP A 129 -9.72 -20.36 -18.98
CA ASP A 129 -9.70 -20.52 -20.43
C ASP A 129 -8.46 -19.82 -20.99
N GLN A 130 -7.41 -20.61 -21.27
CA GLN A 130 -6.16 -20.08 -21.82
C GLN A 130 -6.25 -19.66 -23.29
N ARG A 131 -7.34 -19.98 -24.00
CA ARG A 131 -7.54 -19.58 -25.40
C ARG A 131 -8.23 -18.23 -25.51
N ASN A 132 -9.20 -17.99 -24.62
CA ASN A 132 -10.00 -16.77 -24.60
C ASN A 132 -9.66 -15.83 -23.43
N PHE A 133 -8.68 -16.20 -22.60
CA PHE A 133 -8.20 -15.47 -21.43
C PHE A 133 -9.33 -15.06 -20.48
N LYS A 134 -10.10 -16.06 -20.03
CA LYS A 134 -11.19 -15.89 -19.05
C LYS A 134 -10.93 -16.74 -17.83
N LEU A 135 -11.27 -16.22 -16.66
CA LEU A 135 -11.12 -16.89 -15.38
C LEU A 135 -12.40 -16.73 -14.56
N CYS A 136 -12.77 -17.80 -13.85
CA CYS A 136 -13.79 -17.78 -12.81
C CYS A 136 -13.18 -18.29 -11.50
N SER A 137 -13.44 -17.60 -10.39
CA SER A 137 -12.95 -17.93 -9.05
C SER A 137 -13.99 -17.66 -7.98
N ILE A 138 -13.82 -18.29 -6.83
CA ILE A 138 -14.64 -18.11 -5.64
C ILE A 138 -13.75 -18.00 -4.41
N GLY A 139 -14.14 -17.23 -3.41
CA GLY A 139 -13.40 -17.09 -2.15
C GLY A 139 -14.27 -16.68 -0.99
#